data_AF-A0A4R5DNP8-F1
#
_entry.id   AF-A0A4R5DNP8-F1
#
_cell.length_a   1.000
_cell.length_b   1.000
_cell.length_c   1.000
_cell.angle_alpha   90.00
_cell.angle_beta   90.00
_cell.angle_gamma   90.00
#
_symmetry.space_group_name_H-M   'P 1'
#
loop_
_entity.id
_entity.type
_entity.pdbx_description
1 polymer ?
#
loop_
_entity_poly.entity_id
_entity_poly.type
_entity_poly.pdbx_seq_one_letter_code
_entity_poly.pdbx_strand_id
1 'polypeptide(L)' 'MQKNRFLFLIFLAVLFSHSACQTVKPYQRIYLNDPEMQLGSNTGKKFEGYVESIREGATEAGGTKSSGGCGCN' A
#
# COMPACT_ATOMS: atom_id res chain seq x y z
N MET A 1 16.13 16.06 -35.15
CA MET A 1 16.91 14.89 -34.65
C MET A 1 16.85 14.71 -33.12
N GLN A 2 16.75 15.77 -32.29
CA GLN A 2 16.77 15.61 -30.83
C GLN A 2 15.51 14.96 -30.23
N LYS A 3 14.31 15.20 -30.78
CA LYS A 3 13.05 14.56 -30.32
C LYS A 3 13.07 13.03 -30.46
N ASN A 4 13.59 12.50 -31.57
CA ASN A 4 13.69 11.05 -31.79
C ASN A 4 14.73 10.40 -30.87
N ARG A 5 15.81 11.12 -30.52
CA ARG A 5 16.79 10.67 -29.52
C ARG A 5 16.19 10.63 -28.12
N PHE A 6 15.36 11.62 -27.77
CA PHE A 6 14.67 11.65 -26.49
C PHE A 6 13.64 10.50 -26.34
N LEU A 7 12.85 10.25 -27.39
CA LEU A 7 11.93 9.10 -27.45
C LEU A 7 12.66 7.76 -27.31
N PHE A 8 13.82 7.62 -27.95
CA PHE A 8 14.65 6.41 -27.83
C PHE A 8 15.18 6.21 -26.39
N LEU A 9 15.58 7.28 -25.72
CA LEU A 9 16.03 7.22 -24.32
C LEU A 9 14.90 6.84 -23.36
N ILE A 10 13.69 7.37 -23.56
CA ILE A 10 12.51 6.98 -22.76
C ILE A 10 12.20 5.50 -22.96
N PHE A 11 12.21 5.02 -24.21
CA PHE A 11 11.96 3.62 -24.51
C PHE A 11 12.97 2.69 -23.82
N LEU A 12 14.26 3.07 -23.85
CA LEU A 12 15.31 2.32 -23.16
C LEU A 12 15.13 2.32 -21.63
N ALA A 13 14.73 3.46 -21.04
CA ALA A 13 14.46 3.56 -19.61
C ALA A 13 13.29 2.67 -19.16
N VAL A 14 12.23 2.58 -19.97
CA VAL A 14 11.07 1.70 -19.70
C VAL A 14 11.45 0.23 -19.77
N LEU A 15 12.32 -0.17 -20.69
CA LEU A 15 12.80 -1.56 -20.77
C LEU A 15 13.64 -1.96 -19.56
N PHE A 16 14.47 -1.05 -19.04
CA PHE A 16 15.31 -1.32 -17.87
C PHE A 16 14.55 -1.36 -16.53
N SER A 17 13.36 -0.74 -16.42
CA SER A 17 12.61 -0.75 -15.17
C SER A 17 11.97 -2.11 -14.85
N HIS A 18 11.76 -2.96 -15.85
CA HIS A 18 11.15 -4.29 -15.66
C HIS A 18 12.12 -5.35 -15.12
N SER A 19 13.44 -5.13 -15.13
CA SER A 19 14.42 -6.13 -14.66
C SER A 19 14.46 -6.31 -13.14
N ALA A 20 13.77 -5.45 -12.37
CA ALA A 20 13.73 -5.53 -10.91
C ALA A 20 12.71 -6.55 -10.37
N CYS A 21 11.74 -7.01 -11.17
CA CYS A 21 10.75 -7.98 -10.73
C CYS A 21 11.37 -9.40 -10.77
N GLN A 22 11.58 -9.99 -9.61
CA GLN A 22 12.14 -11.34 -9.47
C GLN A 22 11.22 -12.25 -8.65
N THR A 23 11.13 -13.52 -9.05
CA THR A 23 10.34 -14.51 -8.30
C THR A 23 11.10 -14.94 -7.05
N VAL A 24 10.47 -14.76 -5.88
CA VAL A 24 11.04 -15.17 -4.59
C VAL A 24 10.89 -16.68 -4.39
N LYS A 25 12.01 -17.35 -4.06
CA LYS A 25 12.03 -18.78 -3.82
C LYS A 25 11.16 -19.14 -2.60
N PRO A 26 10.43 -20.28 -2.59
CA PRO A 26 9.46 -20.59 -1.53
C PRO A 26 10.03 -20.50 -0.10
N TYR A 27 11.26 -20.95 0.12
CA TYR A 27 11.91 -20.92 1.43
C TYR A 27 12.36 -19.53 1.88
N GLN A 28 12.52 -18.57 0.96
CA GLN A 28 12.84 -17.18 1.31
C GLN A 28 11.59 -16.40 1.76
N ARG A 29 10.40 -16.91 1.45
CA ARG A 29 9.13 -16.27 1.83
C ARG A 29 8.95 -16.21 3.34
N ILE A 30 9.63 -17.06 4.12
CA ILE A 30 9.58 -16.98 5.59
C ILE A 30 10.10 -15.64 6.12
N TYR A 31 11.04 -15.00 5.42
CA TYR A 31 11.61 -13.71 5.80
C TYR A 31 10.82 -12.53 5.25
N LEU A 32 9.96 -12.76 4.25
CA LEU A 32 9.18 -11.72 3.57
C LEU A 32 7.72 -11.71 4.04
N ASN A 33 7.22 -12.85 4.51
CA ASN A 33 5.85 -13.02 4.96
C ASN A 33 5.73 -12.53 6.41
N ASP A 34 5.52 -11.22 6.55
CA ASP A 34 5.24 -10.60 7.83
C ASP A 34 3.78 -10.90 8.25
N PRO A 35 3.53 -11.41 9.47
CA PRO A 35 2.17 -11.60 9.97
C PRO A 35 1.31 -10.33 9.96
N GLU A 36 1.91 -9.14 10.03
CA GLU A 36 1.20 -7.85 9.94
C GLU A 36 0.72 -7.51 8.52
N MET A 37 1.32 -8.11 7.48
CA MET A 37 0.92 -7.90 6.08
C MET A 37 -0.30 -8.72 5.67
N GLN A 38 -0.87 -9.53 6.56
CA GLN A 38 -2.09 -10.27 6.28
C GLN A 38 -3.26 -9.31 6.08
N LEU A 39 -3.95 -9.45 4.95
CA LEU A 39 -5.14 -8.69 4.63
C LEU A 39 -6.27 -9.09 5.59
N GLY A 40 -6.54 -8.24 6.59
CA GLY A 40 -7.60 -8.48 7.56
C GLY A 40 -7.48 -7.58 8.80
N SER A 41 -8.59 -7.42 9.52
CA SER A 41 -8.59 -6.67 10.78
C SER A 41 -8.29 -7.60 11.95
N ASN A 42 -7.10 -7.46 12.54
CA ASN A 42 -6.83 -8.03 13.87
C ASN A 42 -7.31 -7.05 14.97
N THR A 43 -7.38 -7.50 16.22
CA THR A 43 -7.84 -6.66 17.35
C THR A 43 -6.98 -5.41 17.55
N GLY A 44 -5.67 -5.51 17.34
CA GLY A 44 -4.74 -4.37 17.42
C GLY A 44 -5.03 -3.30 16.35
N LYS A 45 -5.19 -3.71 15.10
CA LYS A 45 -5.50 -2.84 13.96
C LYS A 45 -6.86 -2.16 14.11
N LYS A 46 -7.84 -2.84 14.71
CA LYS A 46 -9.14 -2.22 15.06
C LYS A 46 -8.99 -1.13 16.11
N PHE A 47 -8.11 -1.31 17.09
CA PHE A 47 -7.85 -0.30 18.10
C PHE A 47 -7.05 0.88 17.53
N GLU A 48 -6.02 0.61 16.72
CA GLU A 48 -5.25 1.63 16.00
C GLU A 48 -6.16 2.49 15.11
N GLY A 49 -6.96 1.85 14.25
CA GLY A 49 -7.92 2.55 13.40
C GLY A 49 -9.01 3.29 14.19
N TYR A 50 -9.40 2.77 15.36
CA TYR A 50 -10.27 3.51 16.27
C TYR A 50 -9.59 4.80 16.76
N VAL A 51 -8.34 4.73 17.23
CA VAL A 51 -7.59 5.91 17.69
C VAL A 51 -7.42 6.92 16.56
N GLU A 52 -7.05 6.49 15.35
CA GLU A 52 -6.91 7.37 14.19
C GLU A 52 -8.26 7.97 13.76
N SER A 53 -9.36 7.20 13.77
CA SER A 53 -10.69 7.73 13.47
C SER A 53 -11.13 8.85 14.42
N ILE A 54 -10.74 8.78 15.70
CA ILE A 54 -11.01 9.83 16.69
C ILE A 54 -10.11 11.05 16.47
N ARG A 55 -8.85 10.85 16.06
CA ARG A 55 -7.88 11.94 15.84
C ARG A 55 -8.11 12.69 14.53
N GLU A 56 -8.34 11.96 13.45
CA GLU A 56 -8.50 12.50 12.10
C GLU A 56 -9.95 12.89 11.79
N GLY A 57 -10.91 12.40 12.58
CA GLY A 57 -12.34 12.60 12.33
C GLY A 57 -12.83 11.94 11.05
N ALA A 58 -12.01 11.08 10.44
CA ALA A 58 -12.29 10.40 9.19
C ALA A 58 -12.87 9.00 9.43
N THR A 59 -13.69 8.52 8.49
CA THR A 59 -14.18 7.13 8.50
C THR A 59 -13.32 6.31 7.56
N GLU A 60 -12.68 5.25 8.07
CA GLU A 60 -11.90 4.33 7.26
C GLU A 60 -12.79 3.59 6.23
N ALA A 61 -12.21 3.24 5.08
CA ALA A 61 -12.91 2.51 4.04
C ALA A 61 -13.36 1.12 4.53
N GLY A 62 -14.67 0.95 4.75
CA GLY A 62 -15.28 -0.29 5.25
C GLY A 62 -15.48 -0.36 6.76
N GLY A 63 -15.13 0.69 7.52
CA GLY A 63 -15.38 0.77 8.96
C GLY A 63 -16.81 1.22 9.29
N THR A 64 -17.45 0.58 10.28
CA THR A 64 -18.65 1.12 10.93
C THR A 64 -18.26 2.36 11.74
N LYS A 65 -19.02 3.45 11.65
CA LYS A 65 -18.78 4.70 12.40
C LYS A 65 -18.40 4.40 13.86
N SER A 66 -17.13 4.56 14.19
CA SER A 66 -16.60 4.47 15.55
C SER A 66 -17.02 5.74 16.29
N SER A 67 -18.06 5.59 17.12
CA SER A 67 -18.57 6.50 18.16
C SER A 67 -18.20 8.00 18.10
N GLY A 68 -19.23 8.84 17.95
CA GLY A 68 -19.32 10.11 18.70
C GLY A 68 -18.85 11.41 18.04
N GLY A 69 -18.42 11.39 16.77
CA GLY A 69 -18.21 12.62 16.00
C GLY A 69 -19.50 13.15 15.35
N CYS A 70 -19.53 14.44 14.97
CA CYS A 70 -20.64 15.11 14.26
C CYS A 70 -21.06 14.44 12.93
N GLY A 71 -20.43 13.33 12.54
CA GLY A 71 -20.89 12.48 11.46
C GLY A 71 -20.67 13.06 10.07
N CYS A 72 -19.88 14.13 9.95
CA CYS A 72 -19.50 14.73 8.67
C CYS A 72 -18.52 13.81 7.94
N ASN A 73 -19.05 13.03 7.01
CA ASN A 73 -18.39 12.64 5.76
C ASN A 73 -19.34 13.07 4.64
#